data_AF-A0A7C7J2J0-F1
#
_entry.id   AF-A0A7C7J2J0-F1
#
_cell.length_a   1.000
_cell.length_b   1.000
_cell.length_c   1.000
_cell.angle_alpha   90.00
_cell.angle_beta   90.00
_cell.angle_gamma   90.00
#
_symmetry.space_group_name_H-M   'P 1'
#
loop_
_entity.id
_entity.type
_entity.pdbx_description
1 polymer ?
#
loop_
_entity_poly.entity_id
_entity_poly.type
_entity_poly.pdbx_seq_one_letter_code
_entity_poly.pdbx_strand_id
1 'polypeptide(L)'
;MAEITVTRISENTFRVAVVEGDSQTVHNVTALDEDSRRYGGDVPAERLIELSFEFLLEREAKESILTTFDLPIIEHYFPEYPRAIQKRLG
;
A
#
# COMPACT_ATOMS: atom_id res chain seq x y z
N MET A 1 -12.20 -12.38 0.78
CA MET A 1 -11.61 -11.08 1.15
C MET A 1 -10.17 -11.35 1.48
N ALA A 2 -9.26 -10.55 0.93
CA ALA A 2 -7.85 -10.70 1.22
C ALA A 2 -7.54 -10.19 2.64
N GLU A 3 -6.66 -10.88 3.35
CA GLU A 3 -6.06 -10.42 4.60
C GLU A 3 -4.75 -9.71 4.29
N ILE A 4 -4.60 -8.48 4.78
CA ILE A 4 -3.42 -7.64 4.56
C ILE A 4 -2.68 -7.50 5.89
N THR A 5 -1.40 -7.88 5.91
CA THR A 5 -0.52 -7.68 7.07
C THR A 5 0.64 -6.80 6.67
N VAL A 6 0.79 -5.65 7.33
CA VAL A 6 1.89 -4.72 7.11
C VAL A 6 2.88 -4.83 8.26
N THR A 7 4.16 -5.05 7.95
CA THR A 7 5.26 -5.11 8.93
C THR A 7 6.35 -4.12 8.55
N ARG A 8 6.66 -3.17 9.42
CA ARG A 8 7.82 -2.28 9.24
C ARG A 8 9.11 -3.08 9.42
N ILE A 9 10.00 -3.06 8.43
CA ILE A 9 11.28 -3.79 8.45
C ILE A 9 12.50 -2.85 8.57
N SER A 10 12.34 -1.58 8.19
CA SER A 10 13.33 -0.51 8.39
C SER A 10 12.58 0.82 8.56
N GLU A 11 13.30 1.94 8.70
CA GLU A 11 12.71 3.28 8.87
C GLU A 11 11.60 3.57 7.84
N ASN A 12 11.89 3.34 6.55
CA ASN A 12 11.03 3.67 5.41
C ASN A 12 10.62 2.44 4.59
N THR A 13 10.94 1.23 5.03
CA THR A 13 10.63 0.00 4.27
C THR A 13 9.66 -0.89 5.04
N PHE A 14 8.66 -1.39 4.32
CA PHE A 14 7.57 -2.18 4.85
C PHE A 14 7.40 -3.45 4.03
N ARG A 15 7.24 -4.58 4.72
CA ARG A 15 6.86 -5.84 4.11
C ARG A 15 5.35 -6.00 4.24
N VAL A 16 4.67 -6.22 3.13
CA VAL A 16 3.22 -6.45 3.08
C VAL A 16 2.97 -7.88 2.63
N ALA A 17 2.23 -8.63 3.44
CA ALA A 17 1.73 -9.94 3.09
C ALA A 17 0.24 -9.83 2.75
N VAL A 18 -0.15 -10.37 1.59
CA VAL A 18 -1.55 -10.45 1.17
C VAL A 18 -1.92 -11.92 1.05
N VAL A 19 -2.88 -12.36 1.85
CA VAL A 19 -3.39 -13.75 1.85
C VAL A 19 -4.80 -13.74 1.27
N GLU A 20 -5.02 -14.53 0.22
CA GLU A 20 -6.33 -14.73 -0.37
C GLU A 20 -6.53 -16.22 -0.70
N GLY A 21 -7.51 -16.83 -0.03
CA GLY A 21 -7.75 -18.27 -0.13
C GLY A 21 -6.56 -19.07 0.41
N ASP A 22 -6.03 -19.97 -0.43
CA ASP A 22 -4.87 -20.83 -0.14
C ASP A 22 -3.54 -20.25 -0.64
N SER A 23 -3.54 -19.01 -1.13
CA SER A 23 -2.39 -18.40 -1.77
C SER A 23 -1.98 -17.08 -1.11
N GLN A 24 -0.68 -16.79 -1.15
CA GLN A 24 -0.10 -15.61 -0.51
C GLN A 24 0.87 -14.91 -1.47
N THR A 25 0.87 -13.58 -1.46
CA THR A 25 1.91 -12.75 -2.07
C THR A 25 2.61 -11.90 -0.99
N VAL A 26 3.84 -11.48 -1.30
CA VAL A 26 4.67 -10.66 -0.42
C VAL A 26 5.27 -9.53 -1.22
N HIS A 27 5.16 -8.31 -0.70
CA HIS A 27 5.59 -7.09 -1.34
C HIS A 27 6.49 -6.29 -0.40
N ASN A 28 7.51 -5.64 -0.93
CA ASN A 28 8.34 -4.69 -0.20
C ASN A 28 8.05 -3.27 -0.70
N VAL A 29 7.58 -2.42 0.20
CA VAL A 29 7.20 -1.04 -0.12
C VAL A 29 8.16 -0.10 0.55
N THR A 30 8.74 0.81 -0.22
CA THR A 30 9.40 2.00 0.35
C THR A 30 8.36 3.11 0.46
N ALA A 31 8.18 3.66 1.65
CA ALA A 31 7.36 4.85 1.87
C ALA A 31 8.22 5.85 2.65
N LEU A 32 8.73 6.86 1.95
CA LEU A 32 9.46 7.93 2.63
C LEU A 32 8.50 8.75 3.48
N ASP A 33 9.04 9.42 4.49
CA ASP A 33 8.30 10.33 5.34
C ASP A 33 7.52 11.39 4.56
N GLU A 34 8.10 11.92 3.47
CA GLU A 34 7.45 12.92 2.63
C GLU A 34 6.26 12.35 1.85
N ASP A 35 6.38 11.13 1.33
CA ASP A 35 5.31 10.43 0.61
C ASP A 35 4.19 10.03 1.59
N SER A 36 4.58 9.52 2.75
CA SER A 36 3.65 9.16 3.82
C SER A 36 2.82 10.38 4.24
N ARG A 37 3.45 11.53 4.43
CA ARG A 37 2.73 12.79 4.72
C ARG A 37 1.89 13.27 3.55
N ARG A 38 2.36 13.13 2.31
CA ARG A 38 1.65 13.58 1.10
C ARG A 38 0.32 12.85 0.92
N TYR A 39 0.30 11.53 1.12
CA TYR A 39 -0.90 10.71 0.89
C TYR A 39 -1.69 10.46 2.17
N GLY A 40 -1.01 10.26 3.30
CA GLY A 40 -1.60 9.88 4.58
C GLY A 40 -1.79 11.00 5.59
N GLY A 41 -1.13 12.15 5.42
CA GLY A 41 -1.11 13.19 6.45
C GLY A 41 -0.40 12.71 7.72
N ASP A 42 -1.10 12.76 8.87
CA ASP A 42 -0.55 12.39 10.18
C ASP A 42 -0.76 10.91 10.55
N VAL A 43 -1.33 10.10 9.65
CA VAL A 43 -1.55 8.68 9.94
C VAL A 43 -0.24 7.87 9.87
N PRO A 44 -0.13 6.78 10.65
CA PRO A 44 1.00 5.86 10.53
C PRO A 44 1.16 5.33 9.10
N ALA A 45 2.39 5.26 8.63
CA ALA A 45 2.72 4.74 7.30
C ALA A 45 2.16 3.32 7.06
N GLU A 46 2.12 2.50 8.11
CA GLU A 46 1.53 1.17 8.08
C GLU A 46 0.05 1.21 7.68
N ARG A 47 -0.72 2.16 8.23
CA ARG A 47 -2.15 2.30 7.92
C ARG A 47 -2.35 2.85 6.51
N LEU A 48 -1.51 3.80 6.08
CA LEU A 48 -1.51 4.29 4.71
C LEU A 48 -1.25 3.16 3.72
N ILE A 49 -0.23 2.33 3.98
CA ILE A 49 0.13 1.20 3.12
C ILE A 49 -0.99 0.16 3.09
N GLU A 50 -1.62 -0.15 4.22
CA GLU A 50 -2.78 -1.05 4.27
C GLU A 50 -3.91 -0.56 3.35
N LEU A 51 -4.31 0.72 3.49
CA LEU A 51 -5.31 1.35 2.62
C LEU A 51 -4.88 1.38 1.14
N SER A 52 -3.58 1.47 0.88
CA SER A 52 -3.03 1.42 -0.48
C SER A 52 -3.19 0.04 -1.09
N PHE A 53 -2.98 -1.02 -0.30
CA PHE A 53 -3.22 -2.38 -0.76
C PHE A 53 -4.71 -2.69 -0.93
N GLU A 54 -5.58 -2.18 -0.06
CA GLU A 54 -7.03 -2.23 -0.29
C GLU A 54 -7.40 -1.57 -1.63
N PHE A 55 -6.85 -0.39 -1.91
CA PHE A 55 -7.06 0.34 -3.17
C PHE A 55 -6.57 -0.44 -4.41
N LEU A 56 -5.41 -1.08 -4.32
CA LEU A 56 -4.84 -1.88 -5.42
C LEU A 56 -5.67 -3.13 -5.67
N LEU A 57 -6.09 -3.84 -4.61
CA LEU A 57 -6.87 -5.08 -4.73
C LEU A 57 -8.30 -4.86 -5.28
N GLU A 58 -8.82 -3.64 -5.23
CA GLU A 58 -10.04 -3.26 -5.95
C GLU A 58 -9.85 -3.19 -7.47
N ARG A 59 -8.60 -3.12 -7.96
CA ARG A 59 -8.25 -2.81 -9.36
C ARG A 59 -7.50 -3.95 -10.06
N GLU A 60 -6.68 -4.67 -9.32
CA GLU A 60 -5.85 -5.74 -9.85
C GLU A 60 -5.75 -6.93 -8.88
N ALA A 61 -5.41 -8.10 -9.43
CA ALA A 61 -5.15 -9.28 -8.63
C ALA A 61 -3.85 -9.12 -7.84
N LYS A 62 -3.74 -9.77 -6.67
CA LYS A 62 -2.55 -9.67 -5.82
C LYS A 62 -1.26 -10.12 -6.50
N GLU A 63 -1.35 -11.02 -7.48
CA GLU A 63 -0.22 -11.48 -8.32
C GLU A 63 0.28 -10.42 -9.30
N SER A 64 -0.55 -9.44 -9.64
CA SER A 64 -0.19 -8.34 -10.56
C SER A 64 0.47 -7.17 -9.83
N ILE A 65 0.29 -7.06 -8.50
CA ILE A 65 0.93 -6.02 -7.70
C ILE A 65 2.44 -6.25 -7.70
N LEU A 66 3.20 -5.18 -7.99
CA LEU A 66 4.67 -5.20 -7.98
C LEU A 66 5.21 -5.78 -6.66
N THR A 67 6.19 -6.68 -6.75
CA THR A 67 6.81 -7.32 -5.57
C THR A 67 7.69 -6.36 -4.78
N THR A 68 8.21 -5.31 -5.41
CA THR A 68 8.99 -4.26 -4.74
C THR A 68 8.78 -2.94 -5.45
N PHE A 69 8.43 -1.89 -4.71
CA PHE A 69 8.17 -0.58 -5.27
C PHE A 69 8.19 0.54 -4.23
N ASP A 70 8.26 1.78 -4.70
CA ASP A 70 8.12 2.98 -3.87
C ASP A 70 6.66 3.47 -3.94
N LEU A 71 6.10 3.88 -2.80
CA LEU A 71 4.69 4.25 -2.67
C LEU A 71 4.17 5.21 -3.76
N PRO A 72 4.92 6.23 -4.22
CA PRO A 72 4.47 7.13 -5.28
C PRO A 72 4.22 6.47 -6.64
N ILE A 73 4.76 5.27 -6.90
CA ILE A 73 4.51 4.58 -8.17
C ILE A 73 3.02 4.27 -8.37
N ILE A 74 2.26 4.10 -7.28
CA ILE A 74 0.83 3.82 -7.35
C ILE A 74 0.11 4.97 -8.07
N GLU A 75 0.46 6.23 -7.78
CA GLU A 75 -0.12 7.41 -8.44
C GLU A 75 0.21 7.47 -9.94
N HIS A 76 1.37 6.96 -10.34
CA HIS A 76 1.76 6.89 -11.76
C HIS A 76 0.84 5.96 -12.55
N TYR A 77 0.48 4.81 -11.98
CA TYR A 77 -0.44 3.85 -12.61
C TYR A 77 -1.92 4.23 -12.41
N PHE A 78 -2.23 4.83 -11.27
CA PHE A 78 -3.58 5.18 -10.86
C PHE A 78 -3.64 6.65 -10.38
N PRO A 79 -3.83 7.61 -11.29
CA PRO A 79 -3.83 9.04 -10.96
C PRO A 79 -4.90 9.45 -9.92
N GLU A 80 -5.93 8.65 -9.70
CA GLU A 80 -6.94 8.88 -8.68
C GLU A 80 -6.51 8.49 -7.25
N TYR A 81 -5.40 7.77 -7.11
CA TYR A 81 -4.90 7.24 -5.84
C TYR A 81 -4.85 8.28 -4.70
N PRO A 82 -4.29 9.50 -4.87
CA PRO A 82 -4.20 10.45 -3.78
C PRO A 82 -5.58 10.84 -3.23
N ARG A 83 -6.54 11.09 -4.12
CA ARG A 83 -7.92 11.43 -3.75
C ARG A 83 -8.65 10.25 -3.12
N ALA A 84 -8.39 9.05 -3.64
CA ALA A 84 -9.01 7.82 -3.16
C ALA A 84 -8.56 7.46 -1.75
N ILE A 85 -7.28 7.68 -1.41
CA ILE A 85 -6.73 7.47 -0.07
C ILE A 85 -7.25 8.53 0.91
N GLN A 86 -7.22 9.81 0.54
CA GLN A 86 -7.77 10.88 1.39
C GLN A 86 -9.23 10.60 1.79
N LYS A 87 -10.06 10.15 0.84
CA LYS A 87 -11.46 9.78 1.11
C LYS A 87 -11.58 8.60 2.09
N ARG A 88 -10.63 7.66 2.10
CA ARG A 88 -10.61 6.50 3.01
C ARG A 88 -10.13 6.88 4.42
N LEU A 89 -9.31 7.92 4.53
CA LEU A 89 -8.77 8.40 5.80
C LEU A 89 -9.78 9.24 6.59
N GLY A 90 -10.70 9.94 5.89
CA GLY A 90 -11.76 10.74 6.50
C GLY A 90 -11.48 12.23 6.41
#